data_AF-A0A953U6U7-F1
#
_entry.id   AF-A0A953U6U7-F1
#
_cell.length_a   1.000
_cell.length_b   1.000
_cell.length_c   1.000
_cell.angle_alpha   90.00
_cell.angle_beta   90.00
_cell.angle_gamma   90.00
#
_symmetry.space_group_name_H-M   'P 1'
#
loop_
_entity.id
_entity.type
_entity.pdbx_description
1 polymer ?
#
loop_
_entity_poly.entity_id
_entity_poly.type
_entity_poly.pdbx_seq_one_letter_code
_entity_poly.pdbx_strand_id
1 'polypeptide(L)' 'MPKRNLRFVKRVRNVPVLGICEYCKAQFSGDPAMGNAQSAIQAQFNVHKCKPEDAGQPAARAVPEGK' A
#
# COMPACT_ATOMS: atom_id res chain seq x y z
N MET A 1 -0.45 -9.33 11.25
CA MET A 1 -0.48 -7.92 10.80
C MET A 1 -0.41 -7.93 9.28
N PRO A 2 -1.45 -7.49 8.54
CA PRO A 2 -1.38 -7.54 7.08
C PRO A 2 -0.24 -6.63 6.63
N LYS A 3 0.77 -7.22 5.98
CA LYS A 3 1.89 -6.48 5.39
C LYS A 3 1.31 -5.62 4.27
N ARG A 4 1.04 -4.35 4.57
CA ARG A 4 0.65 -3.36 3.56
C ARG A 4 1.91 -3.06 2.76
N ASN A 5 1.99 -3.55 1.52
CA ASN A 5 3.13 -3.30 0.65
C ASN A 5 2.91 -2.02 -0.17
N LEU A 6 3.90 -1.14 -0.14
CA LEU A 6 4.02 0.00 -1.05
C LEU A 6 4.93 -0.40 -2.21
N ARG A 7 4.44 -0.27 -3.44
CA ARG A 7 5.20 -0.57 -4.66
C ARG A 7 5.43 0.69 -5.48
N PHE A 8 6.68 1.03 -5.73
CA PHE A 8 7.02 2.16 -6.60
C PHE A 8 6.93 1.73 -8.07
N VAL A 9 6.01 2.35 -8.82
CA VAL A 9 5.75 2.00 -10.23
C VAL A 9 6.35 3.00 -11.22
N LYS A 10 6.63 4.23 -10.78
CA LYS A 10 7.24 5.26 -11.62
C LYS A 10 8.43 5.87 -10.88
N ARG A 11 9.59 5.84 -11.54
CA ARG A 11 10.81 6.53 -11.09
C ARG A 11 11.28 7.47 -12.19
N VAL A 12 11.63 8.70 -11.83
CA VAL A 12 12.16 9.72 -12.72
C VAL A 12 13.51 10.14 -12.16
N ARG A 13 14.58 10.06 -12.96
CA ARG A 13 15.96 10.41 -12.53
C ARG A 13 16.36 9.74 -11.21
N ASN A 14 16.12 8.43 -11.09
CA ASN A 14 16.38 7.64 -9.88
C ASN A 14 15.52 7.98 -8.65
N VAL A 15 14.58 8.93 -8.77
CA VAL A 15 13.66 9.33 -7.69
C VAL A 15 12.28 8.69 -7.93
N PRO A 16 11.71 7.95 -6.97
CA PRO A 16 10.38 7.40 -7.12
C PRO A 16 9.33 8.50 -7.00
N VAL A 17 8.55 8.70 -8.06
CA VAL A 17 7.53 9.77 -8.16
C VAL A 17 6.11 9.23 -8.00
N LEU A 18 5.93 7.91 -8.17
CA LEU A 18 4.64 7.26 -7.99
C LEU A 18 4.81 5.94 -7.24
N GLY A 19 4.17 5.86 -6.07
CA GLY A 19 4.00 4.63 -5.30
C GLY A 19 2.54 4.21 -5.28
N ILE A 20 2.28 2.91 -5.31
CA ILE A 20 0.93 2.35 -5.18
C ILE A 20 0.86 1.41 -3.98
N CYS A 21 -0.22 1.45 -3.22
CA CYS A 21 -0.50 0.42 -2.23
C CYS A 21 -0.99 -0.85 -2.93
N GLU A 22 -0.33 -1.99 -2.76
CA GLU A 22 -0.81 -3.25 -3.35
C GLU A 22 -2.12 -3.76 -2.72
N TYR A 23 -2.48 -3.23 -1.56
CA TYR A 23 -3.68 -3.64 -0.83
C TYR A 23 -4.94 -2.89 -1.28
N CYS A 24 -4.90 -1.55 -1.27
CA CYS A 24 -6.05 -0.70 -1.64
C CYS A 24 -5.92 -0.07 -3.04
N LYS A 25 -4.84 -0.35 -3.79
CA LYS A 25 -4.50 0.30 -5.07
C LYS A 25 -4.46 1.83 -5.02
N ALA A 26 -4.35 2.41 -3.81
CA ALA A 26 -4.18 3.83 -3.62
C ALA A 26 -2.86 4.28 -4.27
N GLN A 27 -2.93 5.30 -5.11
CA GLN A 27 -1.77 5.88 -5.78
C GLN A 27 -1.30 7.08 -4.97
N PHE A 28 0.01 7.18 -4.79
CA PHE A 28 0.69 8.22 -4.04
C PHE A 28 1.73 8.84 -4.95
N SER A 29 1.56 10.13 -5.20
CA SER A 29 2.47 10.92 -6.02
C SER A 29 3.43 11.66 -5.09
N GLY A 30 4.69 11.75 -5.48
CA GLY A 30 5.70 12.54 -4.79
C GLY A 30 6.41 13.45 -5.77
N ASP A 31 6.75 14.66 -5.33
CA ASP A 31 7.36 15.66 -6.20
C ASP A 31 8.85 15.35 -6.43
N PRO A 32 9.26 14.99 -7.67
CA PRO A 32 10.66 14.68 -7.97
C PRO A 32 11.59 15.88 -7.82
N ALA A 33 11.08 17.11 -7.91
CA ALA A 33 11.92 18.31 -7.92
C ALA A 33 12.55 18.57 -6.55
N MET A 34 11.89 18.15 -5.46
CA MET A 34 12.42 18.29 -4.11
C MET A 34 13.45 17.21 -3.71
N GLY A 35 13.71 16.21 -4.56
CA GLY A 35 14.60 15.08 -4.22
C GLY A 35 14.08 14.13 -3.13
N ASN A 36 13.05 14.52 -2.38
CA ASN A 36 12.46 13.79 -1.26
C ASN A 36 11.13 13.10 -1.60
N ALA A 37 10.85 12.90 -2.90
CA ALA A 37 9.60 12.29 -3.36
C ALA A 37 9.32 10.92 -2.68
N GLN A 38 10.36 10.11 -2.48
CA GLN A 38 10.24 8.81 -1.80
C GLN A 38 9.71 8.97 -0.37
N SER A 39 10.34 9.85 0.42
CA SER A 39 9.95 10.11 1.80
C SER A 39 8.55 10.70 1.89
N ALA A 40 8.17 11.59 0.96
CA ALA A 40 6.82 12.14 0.88
C ALA A 40 5.79 11.06 0.55
N ILE A 41 6.07 10.17 -0.40
CA ILE A 41 5.19 9.03 -0.74
C ILE A 41 5.07 8.07 0.45
N GLN A 42 6.19 7.78 1.12
CA GLN A 42 6.21 6.91 2.31
C GLN A 42 5.41 7.51 3.46
N ALA A 43 5.53 8.82 3.71
CA ALA A 43 4.77 9.54 4.73
C ALA A 43 3.27 9.54 4.40
N GLN A 44 2.90 9.81 3.13
CA GLN A 44 1.52 9.72 2.67
C GLN A 44 0.97 8.30 2.82
N PHE A 45 1.77 7.28 2.50
CA PHE A 45 1.41 5.88 2.69
C PHE A 45 1.25 5.51 4.17
N ASN A 46 2.09 6.06 5.06
CA ASN A 46 2.00 5.80 6.49
C ASN A 46 0.77 6.49 7.12
N VAL A 47 0.48 7.72 6.69
CA VAL A 47 -0.76 8.46 7.04
C VAL A 47 -1.97 7.74 6.46
N HIS A 48 -1.85 7.20 5.25
CA HIS A 48 -2.81 6.33 4.63
C HIS A 48 -2.76 4.96 5.32
N LYS A 49 -3.32 4.93 6.54
CA LYS A 49 -3.78 3.69 7.17
C LYS A 49 -4.87 3.13 6.25
N CYS A 50 -4.45 2.40 5.21
CA CYS A 50 -5.29 1.64 4.29
C CYS A 50 -6.28 0.94 5.19
N LYS A 51 -7.53 1.44 5.21
CA LYS A 51 -8.49 1.08 6.26
C LYS A 51 -8.65 -0.44 6.16
N PRO A 52 -8.27 -1.21 7.20
CA PRO A 52 -8.77 -2.55 7.29
C PRO A 52 -10.24 -2.37 7.68
N GLU A 53 -11.14 -2.23 6.70
CA GLU A 53 -12.55 -2.49 7.01
C GLU A 53 -12.74 -3.95 7.42
N ASP A 54 -11.74 -4.80 7.23
CA ASP A 54 -11.80 -6.17 7.68
C ASP A 54 -10.38 -6.75 7.91
N ALA A 55 -9.84 -6.54 9.12
CA ALA A 55 -8.95 -7.54 9.73
C ALA A 55 -9.80 -8.55 10.52
N GLY A 56 -10.96 -8.89 9.96
CA GLY A 56 -12.07 -9.63 10.56
C GLY A 56 -12.54 -10.81 9.72
N GLN A 57 -11.76 -11.25 8.74
CA GLN A 57 -11.96 -12.53 8.08
C GLN A 57 -10.74 -13.38 8.39
N PRO A 58 -10.77 -14.14 9.51
CA PRO A 58 -10.16 -15.45 9.40
C PRO A 58 -10.84 -16.09 8.19
N ALA A 59 -10.05 -16.37 7.15
CA ALA A 59 -10.42 -17.38 6.18
C ALA A 59 -10.42 -18.74 6.91
N ALA A 60 -11.33 -18.89 7.87
CA ALA A 60 -11.82 -20.15 8.35
C ALA A 60 -12.64 -20.74 7.20
N ARG A 61 -11.94 -21.26 6.18
CA ARG A 61 -12.43 -22.42 5.45
C ARG A 61 -12.32 -23.63 6.39
N ALA A 62 -13.05 -23.59 7.50
CA ALA A 62 -13.56 -24.81 8.09
C ALA A 62 -14.77 -25.16 7.23
N VAL A 63 -14.59 -26.09 6.31
CA VAL A 63 -15.70 -26.78 5.67
C VAL A 63 -16.26 -27.77 6.69
N PRO A 64 -17.54 -27.67 7.10
CA PRO A 64 -18.25 -28.84 7.57
C PRO A 64 -19.08 -29.37 6.40
N GLU A 65 -18.50 -30.25 5.57
CA GLU A 65 -19.34 -31.18 4.81
C GLU A 65 -19.63 -32.38 5.71
N GLY A 66 -20.66 -32.21 6.52
CA GLY A 66 -21.42 -33.34 7.04
C GLY A 66 -22.60 -33.59 6.10
N LYS A 67 -22.59 -34.74 5.41
CA LYS A 67 -23.66 -35.74 5.41
C LYS A 67 -23.24 -36.95 4.60
#